data_AF-A0A925D1C3-F1
#
_entry.id   AF-A0A925D1C3-F1
#
_cell.length_a   1.000
_cell.length_b   1.000
_cell.length_c   1.000
_cell.angle_alpha   90.00
_cell.angle_beta   90.00
_cell.angle_gamma   90.00
#
_symmetry.space_group_name_H-M   'P 1'
#
loop_
_entity.id
_entity.type
_entity.pdbx_description
1 polymer ?
#
loop_
_entity_poly.entity_id
_entity_poly.type
_entity_poly.pdbx_seq_one_letter_code
_entity_poly.pdbx_strand_id
1 'polypeptide(L)'
;LVDLLPKEATAQRKVLRAIENIIGELRHERVFLSPVALSRMTEMDSTAVARALKELSKLKAFDYVPPFRGRATHMLERKKPFDLLGIDFAELDRRKGAEYEKLERVIGYARTRKCRQVEILDYFGDLGKARCGNCDNCRPVLSRPAAKKQSKGSQETSDAAQLEVARMILSGVARTKGRFGIGLVARMLSGSQAVEISRCGLDKLSTFGLLKQFKQKEVAELIDSLLEMRLVEQVEEERFRPIVRLTPSGEDVMRGKNPLPGPLTEDELLSLRIKQGYKPVATGGPPVGFSPKERSKEPAPAPSRTPSAPVSPVVSVTKPAGESRAATPTDNIAPHSRPNHYWTWQLLSSGYSAEECQAIRKITEASLFDHLLRAARDGLKVDPRWILTPEQWQQLTAHFGDAPATDIQPLLSQLPEGLRYRDVQFYLLTREN
;
A
#
# COMPACT_ATOMS: atom_id res chain seq x y z
N LEU A 1 20.27 21.21 -44.41
CA LEU A 1 18.95 21.59 -43.83
C LEU A 1 18.93 23.04 -43.37
N VAL A 2 20.07 23.59 -42.92
CA VAL A 2 20.18 24.98 -42.43
C VAL A 2 19.71 26.04 -43.43
N ASP A 3 19.95 25.83 -44.73
CA ASP A 3 19.57 26.81 -45.76
C ASP A 3 18.06 26.83 -46.08
N LEU A 4 17.30 25.88 -45.55
CA LEU A 4 15.82 25.86 -45.63
C LEU A 4 15.17 26.77 -44.58
N LEU A 5 15.94 27.32 -43.65
CA LEU A 5 15.43 28.23 -42.61
C LEU A 5 15.56 29.70 -43.04
N PRO A 6 14.60 30.58 -42.70
CA PRO A 6 14.72 32.03 -42.89
C PRO A 6 15.99 32.59 -42.24
N LYS A 7 16.57 33.66 -42.81
CA LYS A 7 17.82 34.26 -42.30
C LYS A 7 17.66 34.83 -40.89
N GLU A 8 16.44 35.21 -40.54
CA GLU A 8 16.01 35.79 -39.26
C GLU A 8 15.96 34.74 -38.14
N ALA A 9 15.88 33.44 -38.48
CA ALA A 9 15.80 32.33 -37.53
C ALA A 9 17.19 31.95 -36.96
N THR A 10 17.90 32.92 -36.38
CA THR A 10 19.30 32.82 -35.96
C THR A 10 19.53 31.70 -34.94
N ALA A 11 18.64 31.53 -33.97
CA ALA A 11 18.69 30.49 -32.95
C ALA A 11 18.53 29.08 -33.55
N GLN A 12 17.52 28.88 -34.41
CA GLN A 12 17.25 27.61 -35.07
C GLN A 12 18.39 27.22 -36.02
N ARG A 13 18.95 28.19 -36.76
CA ARG A 13 20.11 27.96 -37.64
C ARG A 13 21.35 27.54 -36.86
N LYS A 14 21.64 28.18 -35.71
CA LYS A 14 22.75 27.78 -34.82
C LYS A 14 22.59 26.35 -34.31
N VAL A 15 21.42 26.03 -33.77
CA VAL A 15 21.13 24.69 -33.24
C VAL A 15 21.19 23.64 -34.34
N LEU A 16 20.62 23.92 -35.51
CA LEU A 16 20.62 22.98 -36.63
C LEU A 16 22.03 22.75 -37.19
N ARG A 17 22.91 23.77 -37.23
CA ARG A 17 24.32 23.59 -37.58
C ARG A 17 25.05 22.71 -36.57
N ALA A 18 24.84 22.93 -35.27
CA ALA A 18 25.43 22.10 -34.23
C ALA A 18 24.98 20.64 -34.37
N ILE A 19 23.69 20.42 -34.67
CA ILE A 19 23.14 19.08 -34.93
C ILE A 19 23.73 18.45 -36.19
N GLU A 20 23.83 19.20 -37.30
CA GLU A 20 24.43 18.71 -38.54
C GLU A 20 25.88 18.26 -38.34
N ASN A 21 26.65 18.99 -37.52
CA ASN A 21 28.01 18.63 -37.13
C ASN A 21 28.06 17.35 -36.27
N ILE A 22 27.11 17.14 -35.36
CA ILE A 22 27.07 15.93 -34.52
C ILE A 22 26.63 14.70 -35.32
N ILE A 23 25.60 14.85 -36.16
CA ILE A 23 25.04 13.74 -36.92
C ILE A 23 25.98 13.33 -38.08
N GLY A 24 26.69 14.27 -38.70
CA GLY A 24 27.62 13.97 -39.79
C GLY A 24 26.97 13.15 -40.91
N GLU A 25 27.51 11.96 -41.19
CA GLU A 25 27.00 11.04 -42.22
C GLU A 25 25.81 10.17 -41.75
N LEU A 26 25.47 10.16 -40.46
CA LEU A 26 24.43 9.30 -39.85
C LEU A 26 23.00 9.82 -40.12
N ARG A 27 22.73 10.27 -41.34
CA ARG A 27 21.40 10.72 -41.76
C ARG A 27 20.45 9.51 -41.80
N HIS A 28 19.22 9.70 -41.33
CA HIS A 28 18.17 8.66 -41.20
C HIS A 28 18.32 7.67 -40.04
N GLU A 29 19.32 7.84 -39.17
CA GLU A 29 19.46 7.07 -37.94
C GLU A 29 18.99 7.85 -36.71
N ARG A 30 18.57 7.13 -35.66
CA ARG A 30 18.26 7.75 -34.37
C ARG A 30 19.55 8.06 -33.62
N VAL A 31 19.98 9.32 -33.67
CA VAL A 31 21.16 9.81 -32.94
C VAL A 31 20.74 10.41 -31.60
N PHE A 32 21.39 9.98 -30.52
CA PHE A 32 21.17 10.56 -29.20
C PHE A 32 21.90 11.90 -29.08
N LEU A 33 21.16 12.96 -28.73
CA LEU A 33 21.70 14.30 -28.54
C LEU A 33 21.55 14.71 -27.08
N SER A 34 22.66 15.09 -26.45
CA SER A 34 22.64 15.68 -25.10
C SER A 34 22.25 17.16 -25.19
N PRO A 35 21.17 17.62 -24.52
CA PRO A 35 20.80 19.03 -24.49
C PRO A 35 21.91 19.92 -23.92
N VAL A 36 22.68 19.42 -22.95
CA VAL A 36 23.81 20.13 -22.35
C VAL A 36 24.95 20.30 -23.35
N ALA A 37 25.22 19.28 -24.18
CA ALA A 37 26.23 19.37 -25.22
C ALA A 37 25.83 20.40 -26.30
N LEU A 38 24.56 20.40 -26.71
CA LEU A 38 24.04 21.39 -27.65
C LEU A 38 24.16 22.81 -27.12
N SER A 39 23.77 23.06 -25.86
CA SER A 39 23.94 24.38 -25.22
C SER A 39 25.38 24.88 -25.23
N ARG A 40 26.36 24.00 -24.98
CA ARG A 40 27.78 24.36 -25.05
C ARG A 40 28.25 24.65 -26.47
N MET A 41 27.85 23.82 -27.44
CA MET A 41 28.26 23.99 -28.84
C MET A 41 27.64 25.22 -29.51
N THR A 42 26.43 25.62 -29.09
CA THR A 42 25.74 26.77 -29.66
C THR A 42 25.95 28.06 -28.88
N GLU A 43 26.59 27.99 -27.70
CA GLU A 43 26.71 29.08 -26.73
C GLU A 43 25.34 29.68 -26.38
N MET A 44 24.35 28.80 -26.15
CA MET A 44 22.97 29.19 -25.86
C MET A 44 22.52 28.57 -24.55
N ASP A 45 21.66 29.27 -23.81
CA ASP A 45 21.04 28.70 -22.62
C ASP A 45 20.14 27.50 -22.98
N SER A 46 19.97 26.61 -22.00
CA SER A 46 19.20 25.36 -22.18
C SER A 46 17.75 25.60 -22.62
N THR A 47 17.15 26.73 -22.22
CA THR A 47 15.77 27.06 -22.59
C THR A 47 15.68 27.57 -24.04
N ALA A 48 16.65 28.36 -24.52
CA ALA A 48 16.73 28.77 -25.91
C ALA A 48 16.99 27.59 -26.85
N VAL A 49 17.87 26.66 -26.47
CA VAL A 49 18.09 25.41 -27.23
C VAL A 49 16.82 24.56 -27.28
N ALA A 50 16.12 24.38 -26.15
CA ALA A 50 14.88 23.61 -26.11
C ALA A 50 13.77 24.25 -26.97
N ARG A 51 13.65 25.59 -26.97
CA ARG A 51 12.72 26.32 -27.84
C ARG A 51 13.07 26.12 -29.31
N ALA A 52 14.34 26.25 -29.67
CA ALA A 52 14.80 26.04 -31.04
C ALA A 52 14.54 24.60 -31.52
N LEU A 53 14.84 23.58 -30.69
CA LEU A 53 14.53 22.18 -30.99
C LEU A 53 13.03 21.93 -31.19
N LYS A 54 12.18 22.54 -30.36
CA LYS A 54 10.73 22.44 -30.50
C LYS A 54 10.25 23.06 -31.81
N GLU A 55 10.77 24.21 -32.20
CA GLU A 55 10.42 24.83 -33.48
C GLU A 55 10.93 24.03 -34.68
N LEU A 56 12.15 23.49 -34.60
CA LEU A 56 12.70 22.60 -35.63
C LEU A 56 11.87 21.32 -35.79
N SER A 57 11.31 20.77 -34.71
CA SER A 57 10.46 19.57 -34.74
C SER A 57 9.13 19.74 -35.49
N LYS A 58 8.74 20.98 -35.82
CA LYS A 58 7.58 21.25 -36.67
C LYS A 58 7.89 21.00 -38.16
N LEU A 59 9.17 20.93 -38.53
CA LEU A 59 9.59 20.65 -39.90
C LEU A 59 9.49 19.16 -40.18
N LYS A 60 8.95 18.79 -41.34
CA LYS A 60 8.84 17.37 -41.77
C LYS A 60 10.20 16.67 -41.93
N ALA A 61 11.30 17.44 -42.01
CA ALA A 61 12.64 16.92 -42.19
C ALA A 61 13.38 16.62 -40.87
N PHE A 62 12.76 16.86 -39.70
CA PHE A 62 13.42 16.74 -38.40
C PHE A 62 12.49 16.10 -37.36
N ASP A 63 12.81 14.88 -36.92
CA ASP A 63 12.08 14.18 -35.87
C ASP A 63 12.85 14.28 -34.54
N TYR A 64 12.22 14.87 -33.52
CA TYR A 64 12.82 15.09 -32.20
C TYR A 64 11.98 14.42 -31.11
N VAL A 65 12.59 13.46 -30.43
CA VAL A 65 12.02 12.83 -29.24
C VAL A 65 12.54 13.55 -28.00
N PRO A 66 11.71 14.33 -27.28
CA PRO A 66 12.16 15.03 -26.09
C PRO A 66 12.55 14.05 -24.96
N PRO A 67 13.47 14.43 -24.07
CA PRO A 67 13.82 13.61 -22.92
C PRO A 67 12.59 13.39 -22.04
N PHE A 68 12.38 12.14 -21.64
CA PHE A 68 11.27 11.75 -20.78
C PHE A 68 11.31 12.54 -19.46
N ARG A 69 10.22 13.24 -19.12
CA ARG A 69 10.11 14.09 -17.91
C ARG A 69 9.50 13.39 -16.69
N GLY A 70 9.41 12.06 -16.69
CA GLY A 70 8.88 11.29 -15.57
C GLY A 70 9.96 10.58 -14.74
N ARG A 71 9.55 10.00 -13.61
CA ARG A 71 10.35 9.01 -12.89
C ARG A 71 10.34 7.71 -13.68
N ALA A 72 11.32 7.53 -14.56
CA ALA A 72 11.53 6.26 -15.24
C ALA A 72 12.46 5.38 -14.41
N THR A 73 12.16 4.09 -14.37
CA THR A 73 13.17 3.10 -13.99
C THR A 73 14.14 2.97 -15.16
N HIS A 74 15.37 3.47 -14.99
CA HIS A 74 16.42 3.31 -15.98
C HIS A 74 17.03 1.92 -15.86
N MET A 75 16.75 1.07 -16.83
CA MET A 75 17.45 -0.21 -16.98
C MET A 75 18.88 0.09 -17.43
N LEU A 76 19.82 0.07 -16.49
CA LEU A 76 21.24 0.35 -16.73
C LEU A 76 21.85 -0.66 -17.70
N GLU A 77 21.41 -1.92 -17.62
CA GLU A 77 21.96 -3.04 -18.39
C GLU A 77 20.87 -3.66 -19.29
N ARG A 78 20.44 -2.94 -20.33
CA ARG A 78 19.33 -3.36 -21.21
C ARG A 78 19.53 -4.69 -21.94
N LYS A 79 20.79 -5.08 -22.19
CA LYS A 79 21.14 -6.30 -22.93
C LYS A 79 21.38 -7.51 -22.02
N LYS A 80 21.25 -7.36 -20.71
CA LYS A 80 21.52 -8.45 -19.78
C LYS A 80 20.35 -9.45 -19.79
N PRO A 81 20.61 -10.72 -20.11
CA PRO A 81 19.62 -11.78 -19.96
C PRO A 81 19.10 -11.83 -18.52
N PHE A 82 17.82 -12.20 -18.37
CA PHE A 82 17.14 -12.26 -17.08
C PHE A 82 17.91 -13.12 -16.06
N ASP A 83 18.44 -14.26 -16.49
CA ASP A 83 19.15 -15.23 -15.65
C ASP A 83 20.47 -14.69 -15.07
N LEU A 84 21.01 -13.60 -15.64
CA LEU A 84 22.22 -12.95 -15.15
C LEU A 84 21.90 -11.79 -14.20
N LEU A 85 20.64 -11.39 -14.04
CA LEU A 85 20.24 -10.39 -13.06
C LEU A 85 20.49 -10.96 -11.66
N GLY A 86 21.24 -10.24 -10.82
CA GLY A 86 21.53 -10.63 -9.44
C GLY A 86 20.33 -10.41 -8.51
N ILE A 87 19.16 -10.93 -8.90
CA ILE A 87 17.94 -10.86 -8.10
C ILE A 87 17.90 -12.07 -7.17
N ASP A 88 17.99 -11.80 -5.87
CA ASP A 88 17.84 -12.84 -4.85
C ASP A 88 16.34 -13.10 -4.58
N PHE A 89 15.78 -14.06 -5.30
CA PHE A 89 14.38 -14.44 -5.14
C PHE A 89 14.09 -15.05 -3.76
N ALA A 90 15.06 -15.73 -3.15
CA ALA A 90 14.89 -16.34 -1.84
C ALA A 90 14.76 -15.26 -0.75
N GLU A 91 15.59 -14.22 -0.81
CA GLU A 91 15.48 -13.07 0.09
C GLU A 91 14.18 -12.29 -0.15
N LEU A 92 13.76 -12.12 -1.42
CA LEU A 92 12.47 -11.48 -1.73
C LEU A 92 11.30 -12.27 -1.14
N ASP A 93 11.29 -13.60 -1.26
CA ASP A 93 10.25 -14.46 -0.69
C ASP A 93 10.28 -14.45 0.84
N ARG A 94 11.46 -14.43 1.47
CA ARG A 94 11.61 -14.30 2.91
C ARG A 94 11.03 -12.96 3.41
N ARG A 95 11.37 -11.86 2.74
CA ARG A 95 10.82 -10.52 3.06
C ARG A 95 9.31 -10.50 2.88
N LYS A 96 8.81 -11.06 1.79
CA LYS A 96 7.37 -11.21 1.54
C LYS A 96 6.69 -12.00 2.65
N GLY A 97 7.28 -13.10 3.10
CA GLY A 97 6.79 -13.89 4.24
C GLY A 97 6.70 -13.07 5.53
N ALA A 98 7.74 -12.32 5.88
CA ALA A 98 7.76 -11.47 7.08
C ALA A 98 6.72 -10.33 7.02
N GLU A 99 6.50 -9.72 5.84
CA GLU A 99 5.44 -8.71 5.68
C GLU A 99 4.04 -9.31 5.84
N TYR A 100 3.82 -10.56 5.40
CA TYR A 100 2.54 -11.25 5.64
C TYR A 100 2.33 -11.62 7.10
N GLU A 101 3.38 -12.03 7.81
CA GLU A 101 3.27 -12.29 9.24
C GLU A 101 2.82 -11.02 10.00
N LYS A 102 3.38 -9.86 9.65
CA LYS A 102 2.93 -8.57 10.20
C LYS A 102 1.46 -8.28 9.87
N LEU A 103 1.02 -8.57 8.65
CA LEU A 103 -0.38 -8.39 8.26
C LEU A 103 -1.31 -9.28 9.10
N GLU A 104 -0.96 -10.56 9.28
CA GLU A 104 -1.73 -11.49 10.12
C GLU A 104 -1.79 -11.02 11.57
N ARG A 105 -0.72 -10.42 12.10
CA ARG A 105 -0.73 -9.79 13.44
C ARG A 105 -1.73 -8.64 13.52
N VAL A 106 -1.83 -7.79 12.50
CA VAL A 106 -2.81 -6.70 12.44
C VAL A 106 -4.24 -7.25 12.34
N ILE A 107 -4.47 -8.28 11.52
CA ILE A 107 -5.77 -8.93 11.39
C ILE A 107 -6.19 -9.57 12.74
N GLY A 108 -5.26 -10.27 13.40
CA GLY A 108 -5.45 -10.83 14.73
C GLY A 108 -5.78 -9.75 15.75
N TYR A 109 -5.05 -8.64 15.74
CA TYR A 109 -5.31 -7.47 16.58
C TYR A 109 -6.72 -6.90 16.36
N ALA A 110 -7.21 -6.83 15.12
CA ALA A 110 -8.57 -6.33 14.86
C ALA A 110 -9.65 -7.30 15.37
N ARG A 111 -9.43 -8.60 15.23
CA ARG A 111 -10.42 -9.65 15.54
C ARG A 111 -10.42 -10.13 17.00
N THR A 112 -9.36 -9.87 17.75
CA THR A 112 -9.23 -10.35 19.13
C THR A 112 -10.30 -9.77 20.06
N ARG A 113 -10.70 -10.56 21.06
CA ARG A 113 -11.55 -10.13 22.19
C ARG A 113 -10.74 -9.80 23.45
N LYS A 114 -9.42 -9.98 23.39
CA LYS A 114 -8.51 -9.61 24.48
C LYS A 114 -8.36 -8.08 24.55
N CYS A 115 -7.81 -7.59 25.65
CA CYS A 115 -7.53 -6.16 25.80
C CYS A 115 -6.61 -5.67 24.66
N ARG A 116 -7.04 -4.64 23.90
CA ARG A 116 -6.26 -4.09 22.78
C ARG A 116 -4.88 -3.63 23.20
N GLN A 117 -4.79 -2.96 24.35
CA GLN A 117 -3.52 -2.43 24.85
C GLN A 117 -2.56 -3.56 25.19
N VAL A 118 -3.03 -4.63 25.84
CA VAL A 118 -2.19 -5.80 26.14
C VAL A 118 -1.67 -6.43 24.85
N GLU A 119 -2.51 -6.60 23.83
CA GLU A 119 -2.07 -7.16 22.54
C GLU A 119 -1.03 -6.29 21.82
N ILE A 120 -1.14 -4.95 21.91
CA ILE A 120 -0.11 -4.04 21.38
C ILE A 120 1.20 -4.20 22.15
N LEU A 121 1.13 -4.22 23.48
CA LEU A 121 2.31 -4.33 24.34
C LEU A 121 3.01 -5.68 24.14
N ASP A 122 2.24 -6.77 24.07
CA ASP A 122 2.75 -8.11 23.76
C ASP A 122 3.46 -8.14 22.40
N TYR A 123 2.90 -7.47 21.36
CA TYR A 123 3.54 -7.38 20.04
C TYR A 123 4.92 -6.70 20.09
N PHE A 124 5.08 -5.69 20.94
CA PHE A 124 6.37 -5.00 21.14
C PHE A 124 7.25 -5.64 22.23
N GLY A 125 6.84 -6.79 22.78
CA GLY A 125 7.62 -7.56 23.75
C GLY A 125 7.44 -7.17 25.22
N ASP A 126 6.48 -6.30 25.54
CA ASP A 126 6.17 -5.90 26.92
C ASP A 126 5.05 -6.76 27.51
N LEU A 127 5.44 -7.95 27.99
CA LEU A 127 4.55 -9.01 28.43
C LEU A 127 3.99 -8.80 29.84
N GLY A 128 2.86 -9.46 30.14
CA GLY A 128 2.37 -9.62 31.52
C GLY A 128 1.63 -8.41 32.09
N LYS A 129 1.15 -7.50 31.23
CA LYS A 129 0.37 -6.34 31.68
C LYS A 129 -1.08 -6.69 31.98
N ALA A 130 -1.62 -6.03 33.01
CA ALA A 130 -3.03 -6.11 33.33
C ALA A 130 -3.89 -5.49 32.21
N ARG A 131 -5.16 -5.91 32.15
CA ARG A 131 -6.16 -5.33 31.23
C ARG A 131 -6.29 -3.83 31.51
N CYS A 132 -6.36 -3.02 30.45
CA CYS A 132 -6.32 -1.55 30.59
C CYS A 132 -7.60 -0.87 31.08
N GLY A 133 -8.74 -1.56 31.14
CA GLY A 133 -10.04 -0.96 31.48
C GLY A 133 -10.64 0.00 30.44
N ASN A 134 -9.85 0.57 29.54
CA ASN A 134 -10.25 1.72 28.71
C ASN A 134 -10.44 1.45 27.20
N CYS A 135 -10.05 0.29 26.67
CA CYS A 135 -10.29 -0.06 25.26
C CYS A 135 -11.72 -0.58 25.01
N ASP A 136 -12.14 -0.64 23.75
CA ASP A 136 -13.42 -1.21 23.29
C ASP A 136 -13.70 -2.62 23.87
N ASN A 137 -12.67 -3.46 23.97
CA ASN A 137 -12.78 -4.82 24.54
C ASN A 137 -12.79 -4.87 26.07
N CYS A 138 -12.44 -3.79 26.77
CA CYS A 138 -12.39 -3.72 28.24
C CYS A 138 -13.51 -2.87 28.83
N ARG A 139 -13.97 -1.85 28.12
CA ARG A 139 -15.10 -1.05 28.56
C ARG A 139 -16.31 -1.98 28.66
N PRO A 140 -17.08 -1.91 29.76
CA PRO A 140 -18.37 -2.56 29.80
C PRO A 140 -19.16 -1.97 28.64
N VAL A 141 -19.52 -2.82 27.68
CA VAL A 141 -20.47 -2.46 26.64
C VAL A 141 -21.74 -2.09 27.42
N LEU A 142 -22.02 -0.78 27.52
CA LEU A 142 -23.35 -0.31 27.90
C LEU A 142 -24.29 -1.10 27.00
N SER A 143 -25.02 -2.00 27.65
CA SER A 143 -25.86 -3.04 27.11
C SER A 143 -26.10 -2.91 25.61
N ARG A 144 -25.54 -3.83 24.80
CA ARG A 144 -26.26 -4.26 23.59
C ARG A 144 -27.71 -4.43 24.04
N PRO A 145 -28.69 -3.69 23.49
CA PRO A 145 -30.06 -3.98 23.79
C PRO A 145 -30.24 -5.44 23.41
N ALA A 146 -30.46 -6.31 24.40
CA ALA A 146 -31.03 -7.61 24.15
C ALA A 146 -32.23 -7.35 23.24
N ALA A 147 -32.23 -8.01 22.07
CA ALA A 147 -33.22 -7.90 21.02
C ALA A 147 -34.56 -7.37 21.56
N LYS A 148 -34.83 -6.08 21.33
CA LYS A 148 -36.13 -5.51 21.65
C LYS A 148 -37.14 -6.25 20.78
N LYS A 149 -37.94 -7.09 21.42
CA LYS A 149 -39.16 -7.66 20.85
C LYS A 149 -40.00 -6.55 20.22
N GLN A 150 -40.00 -6.56 18.89
CA GLN A 150 -41.14 -6.37 17.98
C GLN A 150 -42.19 -5.32 18.37
N SER A 151 -42.24 -4.22 17.61
CA SER A 151 -43.49 -3.56 17.27
C SER A 151 -44.13 -4.32 16.10
N LYS A 152 -45.04 -5.26 16.41
CA LYS A 152 -45.87 -5.99 15.43
C LYS A 152 -46.85 -5.03 14.75
N GLY A 153 -46.62 -4.74 13.48
CA GLY A 153 -47.59 -4.00 12.65
C GLY A 153 -47.19 -3.85 11.19
N SER A 154 -45.89 -3.90 10.88
CA SER A 154 -45.35 -3.71 9.51
C SER A 154 -44.23 -4.71 9.13
N GLN A 155 -44.06 -5.77 9.91
CA GLN A 155 -42.90 -6.68 9.85
C GLN A 155 -42.99 -7.71 8.71
N GLU A 156 -44.18 -8.23 8.39
CA GLU A 156 -44.34 -9.39 7.49
C GLU A 156 -43.86 -9.11 6.05
N THR A 157 -44.10 -7.91 5.53
CA THR A 157 -43.64 -7.50 4.19
C THR A 157 -42.14 -7.19 4.17
N SER A 158 -41.58 -6.75 5.31
CA SER A 158 -40.14 -6.51 5.49
C SER A 158 -39.36 -7.82 5.45
N ASP A 159 -39.85 -8.84 6.15
CA ASP A 159 -39.18 -10.12 6.27
C ASP A 159 -39.21 -10.88 4.93
N ALA A 160 -40.31 -10.78 4.17
CA ALA A 160 -40.41 -11.34 2.82
C ALA A 160 -39.44 -10.68 1.83
N ALA A 161 -39.33 -9.36 1.85
CA ALA A 161 -38.42 -8.60 0.99
C ALA A 161 -36.95 -8.92 1.28
N GLN A 162 -36.59 -9.00 2.57
CA GLN A 162 -35.24 -9.39 2.97
C GLN A 162 -34.92 -10.83 2.57
N LEU A 163 -35.87 -11.75 2.73
CA LEU A 163 -35.70 -13.14 2.31
C LEU A 163 -35.50 -13.27 0.79
N GLU A 164 -36.22 -12.50 -0.02
CA GLU A 164 -36.03 -12.52 -1.48
C GLU A 164 -34.63 -12.03 -1.87
N VAL A 165 -34.21 -10.88 -1.34
CA VAL A 165 -32.86 -10.34 -1.62
C VAL A 165 -31.79 -11.31 -1.15
N ALA A 166 -31.93 -11.91 0.03
CA ALA A 166 -31.02 -12.93 0.52
C ALA A 166 -30.94 -14.13 -0.46
N ARG A 167 -32.09 -14.64 -0.93
CA ARG A 167 -32.12 -15.73 -1.91
C ARG A 167 -31.48 -15.35 -3.23
N MET A 168 -31.67 -14.13 -3.73
CA MET A 168 -30.99 -13.64 -4.94
C MET A 168 -29.47 -13.68 -4.78
N ILE A 169 -28.94 -13.21 -3.64
CA ILE A 169 -27.51 -13.22 -3.33
C ILE A 169 -26.99 -14.66 -3.25
N LEU A 170 -27.66 -15.53 -2.48
CA LEU A 170 -27.28 -16.94 -2.32
C LEU A 170 -27.28 -17.68 -3.67
N SER A 171 -28.28 -17.40 -4.52
CA SER A 171 -28.35 -17.92 -5.89
C SER A 171 -27.20 -17.45 -6.77
N GLY A 172 -26.74 -16.20 -6.58
CA GLY A 172 -25.55 -15.66 -7.23
C GLY A 172 -24.29 -16.39 -6.79
N VAL A 173 -24.08 -16.53 -5.48
CA VAL A 173 -22.94 -17.27 -4.89
C VAL A 173 -22.91 -18.73 -5.36
N ALA A 174 -24.05 -19.41 -5.44
CA ALA A 174 -24.12 -20.78 -5.96
C ALA A 174 -23.63 -20.88 -7.41
N ARG A 175 -24.08 -19.95 -8.28
CA ARG A 175 -23.77 -19.98 -9.72
C ARG A 175 -22.31 -19.65 -10.03
N THR A 176 -21.61 -18.93 -9.15
CA THR A 176 -20.17 -18.69 -9.30
C THR A 176 -19.30 -19.89 -8.98
N LYS A 177 -19.88 -20.97 -8.43
CA LYS A 177 -19.20 -22.25 -8.13
C LYS A 177 -17.91 -22.06 -7.31
N GLY A 178 -17.89 -21.09 -6.40
CA GLY A 178 -16.74 -20.85 -5.53
C GLY A 178 -15.50 -20.33 -6.25
N ARG A 179 -15.63 -19.66 -7.42
CA ARG A 179 -14.48 -19.17 -8.19
C ARG A 179 -14.06 -17.75 -7.88
N PHE A 180 -14.92 -16.99 -7.20
CA PHE A 180 -14.77 -15.54 -7.08
C PHE A 180 -15.04 -15.05 -5.65
N GLY A 181 -14.38 -13.96 -5.28
CA GLY A 181 -14.56 -13.28 -4.00
C GLY A 181 -15.77 -12.35 -3.98
N ILE A 182 -16.12 -11.86 -2.78
CA ILE A 182 -17.29 -11.00 -2.51
C ILE A 182 -17.38 -9.83 -3.48
N GLY A 183 -16.27 -9.12 -3.69
CA GLY A 183 -16.25 -7.90 -4.51
C GLY A 183 -16.63 -8.14 -5.97
N LEU A 184 -16.31 -9.31 -6.55
CA LEU A 184 -16.68 -9.63 -7.93
C LEU A 184 -18.10 -10.19 -8.02
N VAL A 185 -18.53 -10.98 -7.01
CA VAL A 185 -19.92 -11.43 -6.88
C VAL A 185 -20.87 -10.24 -6.72
N ALA A 186 -20.52 -9.25 -5.90
CA ALA A 186 -21.29 -8.03 -5.71
C ALA A 186 -21.43 -7.23 -7.01
N ARG A 187 -20.34 -7.09 -7.79
CA ARG A 187 -20.35 -6.42 -9.10
C ARG A 187 -21.24 -7.12 -10.12
N MET A 188 -21.21 -8.46 -10.14
CA MET A 188 -22.09 -9.26 -10.99
C MET A 188 -23.56 -9.03 -10.61
N LEU A 189 -23.90 -9.15 -9.32
CA LEU A 189 -25.27 -8.99 -8.83
C LEU A 189 -25.80 -7.57 -9.07
N SER A 190 -24.96 -6.55 -8.94
CA SER A 190 -25.33 -5.16 -9.23
C SER A 190 -25.36 -4.82 -10.72
N GLY A 191 -24.98 -5.75 -11.62
CA GLY A 191 -25.04 -5.55 -13.08
C GLY A 191 -23.92 -4.67 -13.65
N SER A 192 -22.74 -4.68 -13.03
CA SER A 192 -21.59 -3.89 -13.50
C SER A 192 -21.15 -4.32 -14.91
N GLN A 193 -20.90 -3.35 -15.80
CA GLN A 193 -20.37 -3.56 -17.15
C GLN A 193 -18.83 -3.50 -17.23
N ALA A 194 -18.14 -3.67 -16.10
CA ALA A 194 -16.67 -3.68 -16.09
C ALA A 194 -16.13 -4.83 -16.95
N VAL A 195 -15.06 -4.59 -17.70
CA VAL A 195 -14.42 -5.57 -18.61
C VAL A 195 -14.11 -6.90 -17.92
N GLU A 196 -13.72 -6.85 -16.64
CA GLU A 196 -13.44 -8.05 -15.82
C GLU A 196 -14.65 -8.99 -15.66
N ILE A 197 -15.88 -8.44 -15.64
CA ILE A 197 -17.12 -9.23 -15.53
C ILE A 197 -17.34 -10.09 -16.77
N SER A 198 -17.27 -9.47 -17.95
CA SER A 198 -17.41 -10.17 -19.23
C SER A 198 -16.26 -11.14 -19.49
N ARG A 199 -15.02 -10.78 -19.13
CA ARG A 199 -13.86 -11.67 -19.21
C ARG A 199 -14.03 -12.94 -18.37
N CYS A 200 -14.65 -12.81 -17.20
CA CYS A 200 -14.95 -13.94 -16.31
C CYS A 200 -16.26 -14.67 -16.65
N GLY A 201 -17.01 -14.21 -17.66
CA GLY A 201 -18.30 -14.78 -18.08
C GLY A 201 -19.44 -14.59 -17.08
N LEU A 202 -19.30 -13.66 -16.14
CA LEU A 202 -20.28 -13.41 -15.07
C LEU A 202 -21.52 -12.67 -15.59
N ASP A 203 -21.40 -11.95 -16.70
CA ASP A 203 -22.48 -11.29 -17.43
C ASP A 203 -23.47 -12.27 -18.07
N LYS A 204 -23.06 -13.51 -18.32
CA LYS A 204 -23.90 -14.56 -18.91
C LYS A 204 -24.74 -15.32 -17.89
N LEU A 205 -24.51 -15.12 -16.60
CA LEU A 205 -25.25 -15.80 -15.54
C LEU A 205 -26.65 -15.20 -15.40
N SER A 206 -27.66 -16.04 -15.16
CA SER A 206 -29.04 -15.58 -14.92
C SER A 206 -29.19 -14.70 -13.67
N THR A 207 -28.15 -14.65 -12.82
CA THR A 207 -28.08 -13.80 -11.62
C THR A 207 -27.42 -12.45 -11.87
N PHE A 208 -26.93 -12.19 -13.08
CA PHE A 208 -26.34 -10.91 -13.42
C PHE A 208 -27.38 -9.79 -13.34
N GLY A 209 -27.07 -8.72 -12.60
CA GLY A 209 -27.93 -7.54 -12.49
C GLY A 209 -29.23 -7.74 -11.71
N LEU A 210 -29.42 -8.85 -10.98
CA LEU A 210 -30.60 -9.07 -10.14
C LEU A 210 -30.78 -8.01 -9.05
N LEU A 211 -29.69 -7.38 -8.62
CA LEU A 211 -29.63 -6.35 -7.58
C LEU A 211 -29.19 -4.99 -8.15
N LYS A 212 -29.50 -4.70 -9.43
CA LYS A 212 -29.14 -3.43 -10.10
C LYS A 212 -29.64 -2.17 -9.40
N GLN A 213 -30.66 -2.31 -8.55
CA GLN A 213 -31.22 -1.24 -7.71
C GLN A 213 -30.33 -0.91 -6.50
N PHE A 214 -29.29 -1.69 -6.21
CA PHE A 214 -28.35 -1.47 -5.12
C PHE A 214 -26.96 -1.08 -5.66
N LYS A 215 -26.24 -0.26 -4.90
CA LYS A 215 -24.82 0.04 -5.17
C LYS A 215 -23.98 -1.20 -4.87
N GLN A 216 -22.85 -1.35 -5.54
CA GLN A 216 -21.92 -2.46 -5.31
C GLN A 216 -21.51 -2.60 -3.83
N LYS A 217 -21.27 -1.49 -3.14
CA LYS A 217 -20.92 -1.47 -1.72
C LYS A 217 -22.04 -2.06 -0.86
N GLU A 218 -23.28 -1.66 -1.13
CA GLU A 218 -24.47 -2.15 -0.42
C GLU A 218 -24.64 -3.67 -0.64
N VAL A 219 -24.45 -4.16 -1.86
CA VAL A 219 -24.50 -5.61 -2.14
C VAL A 219 -23.38 -6.36 -1.40
N ALA A 220 -22.18 -5.79 -1.30
CA ALA A 220 -21.09 -6.38 -0.52
C ALA A 220 -21.43 -6.44 0.98
N GLU A 221 -21.98 -5.37 1.55
CA GLU A 221 -22.45 -5.32 2.95
C GLU A 221 -23.53 -6.38 3.22
N LEU A 222 -24.48 -6.59 2.28
CA LEU A 222 -25.48 -7.66 2.40
C LEU A 222 -24.87 -9.07 2.33
N ILE A 223 -23.81 -9.27 1.52
CA ILE A 223 -23.06 -10.54 1.50
C ILE A 223 -22.34 -10.75 2.84
N ASP A 224 -21.77 -9.69 3.43
CA ASP A 224 -21.13 -9.74 4.74
C ASP A 224 -22.13 -10.14 5.84
N SER A 225 -23.36 -9.62 5.81
CA SER A 225 -24.42 -10.07 6.74
C SER A 225 -24.76 -11.56 6.58
N LEU A 226 -24.72 -12.12 5.36
CA LEU A 226 -24.90 -13.56 5.14
C LEU A 226 -23.70 -14.40 5.63
N LEU A 227 -22.49 -13.84 5.62
CA LEU A 227 -21.30 -14.44 6.23
C LEU A 227 -21.46 -14.51 7.76
N GLU A 228 -21.92 -13.42 8.38
CA GLU A 228 -22.18 -13.36 9.83
C GLU A 228 -23.24 -14.39 10.26
N MET A 229 -24.30 -14.58 9.46
CA MET A 229 -25.33 -15.61 9.66
C MET A 229 -24.88 -17.03 9.32
N ARG A 230 -23.64 -17.24 8.86
CA ARG A 230 -23.10 -18.54 8.44
C ARG A 230 -23.87 -19.20 7.28
N LEU A 231 -24.55 -18.41 6.44
CA LEU A 231 -25.20 -18.89 5.21
C LEU A 231 -24.21 -18.92 4.03
N VAL A 232 -23.21 -18.05 4.11
CA VAL A 232 -22.10 -17.97 3.18
C VAL A 232 -20.82 -18.16 3.97
N GLU A 233 -19.79 -18.70 3.35
CA GLU A 233 -18.43 -18.76 3.90
C GLU A 233 -17.43 -18.19 2.91
N GLN A 234 -16.35 -17.62 3.45
CA GLN A 234 -15.20 -17.18 2.69
C GLN A 234 -14.04 -18.12 2.99
N VAL A 235 -13.50 -18.72 1.95
CA VAL A 235 -12.40 -19.68 2.03
C VAL A 235 -11.24 -19.14 1.20
N GLU A 236 -10.02 -19.38 1.64
CA GLU A 236 -8.80 -19.06 0.91
C GLU A 236 -8.22 -20.36 0.34
N GLU A 237 -8.58 -20.69 -0.91
CA GLU A 237 -8.15 -21.93 -1.56
C GLU A 237 -6.70 -21.83 -2.08
N GLU A 238 -6.31 -20.62 -2.50
CA GLU A 238 -4.93 -20.25 -2.83
C GLU A 238 -4.57 -18.98 -2.08
N ARG A 239 -3.28 -18.81 -1.76
CA ARG A 239 -2.78 -17.66 -1.01
C ARG A 239 -3.15 -16.35 -1.70
N PHE A 240 -3.83 -15.47 -0.97
CA PHE A 240 -4.39 -14.18 -1.38
C PHE A 240 -5.54 -14.25 -2.39
N ARG A 241 -6.20 -15.41 -2.49
CA ARG A 241 -7.36 -15.61 -3.37
C ARG A 241 -8.59 -16.04 -2.57
N PRO A 242 -9.21 -15.11 -1.81
CA PRO A 242 -10.43 -15.41 -1.08
C PRO A 242 -11.59 -15.62 -2.06
N ILE A 243 -12.27 -16.75 -1.91
CA ILE A 243 -13.45 -17.14 -2.67
C ILE A 243 -14.65 -17.30 -1.74
N VAL A 244 -15.84 -17.10 -2.29
CA VAL A 244 -17.09 -17.18 -1.54
C VAL A 244 -17.88 -18.41 -1.95
N ARG A 245 -18.36 -19.18 -0.97
CA ARG A 245 -19.13 -20.42 -1.19
C ARG A 245 -20.37 -20.44 -0.27
N LEU A 246 -21.38 -21.23 -0.66
CA LEU A 246 -22.53 -21.49 0.20
C LEU A 246 -22.18 -22.52 1.26
N THR A 247 -22.67 -22.30 2.48
CA THR A 247 -22.73 -23.35 3.49
C THR A 247 -23.98 -24.23 3.28
N PRO A 248 -24.09 -25.41 3.92
CA PRO A 248 -25.31 -26.21 3.87
C PRO A 248 -26.57 -25.44 4.34
N SER A 249 -26.42 -24.60 5.37
CA SER A 249 -27.50 -23.74 5.86
C SER A 249 -27.94 -22.71 4.83
N GLY A 250 -26.98 -22.08 4.13
CA GLY A 250 -27.26 -21.16 3.04
C GLY A 250 -27.97 -21.81 1.87
N GLU A 251 -27.61 -23.06 1.55
CA GLU A 251 -28.30 -23.83 0.52
C GLU A 251 -29.76 -24.13 0.88
N ASP A 252 -30.04 -24.44 2.14
CA ASP A 252 -31.41 -24.67 2.61
C ASP A 252 -32.27 -23.38 2.59
N VAL A 253 -31.71 -22.24 2.98
CA VAL A 253 -32.40 -20.93 2.87
C VAL A 253 -32.63 -20.55 1.40
N MET A 254 -31.64 -20.79 0.54
CA MET A 254 -31.73 -20.54 -0.91
C MET A 254 -32.86 -21.38 -1.55
N ARG A 255 -32.98 -22.65 -1.17
CA ARG A 255 -34.04 -23.57 -1.65
C ARG A 255 -35.39 -23.35 -0.97
N GLY A 256 -35.44 -22.45 0.01
CA GLY A 256 -36.65 -22.11 0.76
C GLY A 256 -37.12 -23.14 1.77
N LYS A 257 -36.22 -24.03 2.21
CA LYS A 257 -36.50 -25.00 3.29
C LYS A 257 -36.46 -24.35 4.66
N ASN A 258 -35.58 -23.37 4.86
CA ASN A 258 -35.43 -22.63 6.11
C ASN A 258 -35.70 -21.13 5.91
N PRO A 259 -36.26 -20.43 6.92
CA PRO A 259 -36.36 -18.97 6.91
C PRO A 259 -34.99 -18.33 7.11
N LEU A 260 -34.90 -17.01 6.88
CA LEU A 260 -33.69 -16.25 7.18
C LEU A 260 -33.48 -16.19 8.71
N PRO A 261 -32.28 -16.49 9.25
CA PRO A 261 -32.04 -16.53 10.70
C PRO A 261 -32.17 -15.19 11.43
N GLY A 262 -32.05 -14.08 10.71
CA GLY A 262 -32.13 -12.71 11.24
C GLY A 262 -32.27 -11.71 10.10
N PRO A 263 -32.40 -10.40 10.40
CA PRO A 263 -32.55 -9.40 9.36
C PRO A 263 -31.28 -9.27 8.52
N LEU A 264 -31.44 -9.08 7.21
CA LEU A 264 -30.31 -8.99 6.28
C LEU A 264 -29.46 -7.72 6.50
N THR A 265 -30.03 -6.69 7.12
CA THR A 265 -29.31 -5.47 7.52
C THR A 265 -30.05 -4.83 8.69
N GLU A 266 -29.27 -4.24 9.60
CA GLU A 266 -29.77 -3.39 10.69
C GLU A 266 -29.78 -1.91 10.29
N ASP A 267 -29.26 -1.56 9.09
CA ASP A 267 -29.29 -0.20 8.56
C ASP A 267 -30.70 0.12 8.05
N GLU A 268 -31.25 1.22 8.56
CA GLU A 268 -32.64 1.61 8.30
C GLU A 268 -32.85 2.05 6.85
N LEU A 269 -31.86 2.73 6.24
CA LEU A 269 -31.94 3.20 4.85
C LEU A 269 -31.84 2.03 3.87
N LEU A 270 -30.94 1.08 4.12
CA LEU A 270 -30.78 -0.11 3.29
C LEU A 270 -31.99 -1.04 3.43
N SER A 271 -32.54 -1.17 4.64
CA SER A 271 -33.81 -1.87 4.87
C SER A 271 -34.97 -1.24 4.10
N LEU A 272 -35.07 0.10 4.06
CA LEU A 272 -36.07 0.80 3.26
C LEU A 272 -35.88 0.56 1.76
N ARG A 273 -34.64 0.54 1.26
CA ARG A 273 -34.37 0.23 -0.16
C ARG A 273 -34.71 -1.21 -0.53
N ILE A 274 -34.49 -2.17 0.37
CA ILE A 274 -34.94 -3.55 0.20
C ILE A 274 -36.46 -3.58 0.03
N LYS A 275 -37.20 -2.84 0.87
CA LYS A 275 -38.67 -2.72 0.76
C LYS A 275 -39.11 -2.06 -0.56
N GLN A 276 -38.46 -0.97 -0.96
CA GLN A 276 -38.82 -0.22 -2.18
C GLN A 276 -38.49 -0.99 -3.48
N GLY A 277 -37.45 -1.83 -3.45
CA GLY A 277 -37.06 -2.68 -4.57
C GLY A 277 -37.88 -3.97 -4.70
N TYR A 278 -38.60 -4.37 -3.65
CA TYR A 278 -39.40 -5.58 -3.61
C TYR A 278 -40.70 -5.41 -4.41
N LYS A 279 -40.92 -6.28 -5.39
CA LYS A 279 -42.21 -6.43 -6.06
C LYS A 279 -42.80 -7.78 -5.64
N PRO A 280 -43.92 -7.83 -4.89
CA PRO A 280 -44.47 -9.10 -4.44
C PRO A 280 -44.83 -9.96 -5.66
N VAL A 281 -44.23 -11.16 -5.74
CA VAL A 281 -44.61 -12.16 -6.72
C VAL A 281 -45.96 -12.75 -6.29
N ALA A 282 -46.98 -12.61 -7.16
CA ALA A 282 -48.25 -13.29 -6.96
C ALA A 282 -48.02 -14.81 -6.93
N THR A 283 -48.42 -15.44 -5.84
CA THR A 283 -48.25 -16.87 -5.57
C THR A 283 -48.89 -17.73 -6.65
N GLY A 284 -48.08 -18.56 -7.33
CA GLY A 284 -48.59 -19.58 -8.25
C GLY A 284 -47.49 -20.32 -9.01
N GLY A 285 -46.86 -21.31 -8.37
CA GLY A 285 -46.05 -22.35 -9.05
C GLY A 285 -44.77 -22.74 -8.30
N PRO A 286 -44.42 -24.04 -8.20
CA PRO A 286 -43.19 -24.48 -7.53
C PRO A 286 -41.95 -24.00 -8.30
N PRO A 287 -40.81 -23.75 -7.62
CA PRO A 287 -39.61 -23.25 -8.27
C PRO A 287 -39.07 -24.30 -9.26
N VAL A 288 -38.75 -23.81 -10.45
CA VAL A 288 -38.24 -24.57 -11.59
C VAL A 288 -37.05 -25.43 -11.17
N GLY A 289 -37.19 -26.75 -11.38
CA GLY A 289 -36.25 -27.78 -10.94
C GLY A 289 -34.85 -27.66 -11.55
N PHE A 290 -33.85 -27.88 -10.70
CA PHE A 290 -32.45 -28.07 -11.09
C PHE A 290 -32.27 -29.48 -11.67
N SER A 291 -31.79 -29.60 -12.90
CA SER A 291 -31.20 -30.85 -13.43
C SER A 291 -29.69 -30.70 -13.53
N PRO A 292 -28.89 -31.65 -12.99
CA PRO A 292 -27.43 -31.58 -13.06
C PRO A 292 -26.95 -32.22 -14.37
N LYS A 293 -26.19 -31.49 -15.18
CA LYS A 293 -25.31 -32.12 -16.20
C LYS A 293 -23.92 -31.51 -16.28
N GLU A 294 -22.99 -32.45 -16.15
CA GLU A 294 -21.71 -32.64 -16.82
C GLU A 294 -20.45 -31.87 -16.38
N ARG A 295 -19.44 -32.72 -16.15
CA ARG A 295 -18.07 -32.51 -15.70
C ARG A 295 -17.18 -32.44 -16.94
N SER A 296 -16.32 -31.43 -17.05
CA SER A 296 -15.26 -31.40 -18.07
C SER A 296 -13.95 -30.79 -17.54
N LYS A 297 -12.99 -31.72 -17.34
CA LYS A 297 -11.51 -31.70 -17.41
C LYS A 297 -10.69 -30.44 -17.03
N GLU A 298 -9.75 -30.66 -16.11
CA GLU A 298 -8.60 -29.80 -15.74
C GLU A 298 -7.42 -29.92 -16.72
N PRO A 299 -6.56 -28.88 -16.86
CA PRO A 299 -5.21 -29.01 -17.41
C PRO A 299 -4.10 -28.89 -16.34
N ALA A 300 -2.98 -29.58 -16.63
CA ALA A 300 -1.84 -29.92 -15.75
C ALA A 300 -0.81 -28.79 -15.49
N PRO A 301 0.09 -28.93 -14.48
CA PRO A 301 1.05 -27.88 -14.09
C PRO A 301 2.47 -28.07 -14.69
N ALA A 302 3.24 -26.98 -14.75
CA ALA A 302 4.62 -26.94 -15.25
C ALA A 302 5.68 -26.82 -14.10
N PRO A 303 6.95 -27.24 -14.31
CA PRO A 303 7.84 -27.66 -13.22
C PRO A 303 8.87 -26.62 -12.76
N SER A 304 9.32 -26.80 -11.52
CA SER A 304 10.31 -26.04 -10.75
C SER A 304 11.76 -26.46 -11.02
N ARG A 305 12.73 -25.53 -10.89
CA ARG A 305 14.16 -25.87 -10.70
C ARG A 305 14.86 -24.95 -9.70
N THR A 306 15.58 -25.59 -8.78
CA THR A 306 16.51 -25.10 -7.74
C THR A 306 17.87 -24.65 -8.30
N PRO A 307 18.63 -23.80 -7.58
CA PRO A 307 20.08 -23.69 -7.79
C PRO A 307 20.92 -23.99 -6.52
N SER A 308 22.13 -24.49 -6.78
CA SER A 308 23.20 -24.78 -5.83
C SER A 308 24.21 -23.62 -5.69
N ALA A 309 25.07 -23.75 -4.67
CA ALA A 309 25.97 -22.81 -3.99
C ALA A 309 27.14 -22.18 -4.80
N PRO A 310 27.88 -21.19 -4.22
CA PRO A 310 28.54 -20.11 -4.96
C PRO A 310 30.08 -20.18 -4.98
N VAL A 311 30.70 -19.29 -5.78
CA VAL A 311 32.11 -18.91 -5.62
C VAL A 311 32.31 -17.40 -5.82
N SER A 312 32.98 -16.78 -4.85
CA SER A 312 33.52 -15.41 -4.74
C SER A 312 34.91 -15.30 -5.45
N PRO A 313 35.62 -14.14 -5.53
CA PRO A 313 35.49 -12.91 -4.74
C PRO A 313 35.58 -11.55 -5.47
N VAL A 314 35.23 -10.51 -4.71
CA VAL A 314 35.19 -9.08 -5.03
C VAL A 314 36.44 -8.36 -4.51
N VAL A 315 36.89 -7.33 -5.23
CA VAL A 315 38.02 -6.44 -4.88
C VAL A 315 37.52 -5.14 -4.24
N SER A 316 38.30 -4.70 -3.26
CA SER A 316 38.13 -3.66 -2.23
C SER A 316 38.16 -2.20 -2.72
N VAL A 317 37.57 -1.31 -1.92
CA VAL A 317 37.88 0.15 -1.93
C VAL A 317 38.09 0.63 -0.48
N THR A 318 39.08 1.52 -0.34
CA THR A 318 39.77 1.96 0.87
C THR A 318 39.01 2.99 1.72
N LYS A 319 39.27 2.94 3.02
CA LYS A 319 38.66 3.69 4.14
C LYS A 319 39.60 4.84 4.57
N PRO A 320 39.12 6.03 4.98
CA PRO A 320 39.98 6.99 5.67
C PRO A 320 40.15 6.60 7.15
N ALA A 321 41.30 6.98 7.69
CA ALA A 321 41.83 6.58 9.01
C ALA A 321 40.94 7.08 10.16
N GLY A 322 40.69 6.19 11.13
CA GLY A 322 39.87 6.45 12.31
C GLY A 322 40.70 6.56 13.58
N GLU A 323 40.30 7.49 14.45
CA GLU A 323 40.56 7.41 15.88
C GLU A 323 39.70 6.30 16.50
N SER A 324 40.27 5.60 17.48
CA SER A 324 39.68 4.41 18.11
C SER A 324 38.43 4.76 18.91
N ARG A 325 37.25 4.30 18.46
CA ARG A 325 35.97 4.50 19.14
C ARG A 325 35.68 3.37 20.13
N ALA A 326 35.15 3.73 21.30
CA ALA A 326 34.67 2.77 22.31
C ALA A 326 33.51 1.91 21.77
N ALA A 327 33.47 0.65 22.19
CA ALA A 327 32.48 -0.34 21.76
C ALA A 327 31.06 0.04 22.21
N THR A 328 30.11 -0.03 21.29
CA THR A 328 28.69 0.28 21.52
C THR A 328 27.83 -0.98 21.60
N PRO A 329 26.63 -0.91 22.23
CA PRO A 329 25.77 -2.09 22.45
C PRO A 329 25.41 -2.88 21.19
N THR A 330 25.44 -2.23 20.04
CA THR A 330 25.12 -2.79 18.72
C THR A 330 26.33 -3.36 17.97
N ASP A 331 27.54 -3.27 18.54
CA ASP A 331 28.74 -3.79 17.89
C ASP A 331 28.82 -5.33 17.86
N ASN A 332 28.10 -6.00 18.77
CA ASN A 332 27.94 -7.46 18.81
C ASN A 332 26.95 -8.01 17.75
N ILE A 333 26.27 -7.15 16.99
CA ILE A 333 25.33 -7.53 15.94
C ILE A 333 26.06 -7.54 14.60
N ALA A 334 25.91 -8.64 13.86
CA ALA A 334 26.49 -8.79 12.52
C ALA A 334 26.10 -7.61 11.61
N PRO A 335 27.01 -7.06 10.78
CA PRO A 335 26.78 -5.80 10.06
C PRO A 335 25.48 -5.74 9.26
N HIS A 336 25.09 -6.83 8.60
CA HIS A 336 23.88 -6.93 7.79
C HIS A 336 22.58 -6.93 8.61
N SER A 337 22.66 -7.17 9.93
CA SER A 337 21.52 -7.24 10.85
C SER A 337 21.35 -5.97 11.68
N ARG A 338 22.19 -4.95 11.47
CA ARG A 338 22.09 -3.68 12.20
C ARG A 338 20.92 -2.83 11.69
N PRO A 339 20.13 -2.23 12.58
CA PRO A 339 18.96 -1.45 12.20
C PRO A 339 19.33 -0.17 11.42
N ASN A 340 18.44 0.35 10.58
CA ASN A 340 18.75 1.48 9.69
C ASN A 340 19.25 2.75 10.42
N HIS A 341 18.74 3.02 11.62
CA HIS A 341 19.14 4.17 12.41
C HIS A 341 20.61 4.07 12.90
N TYR A 342 21.14 2.86 13.09
CA TYR A 342 22.54 2.62 13.45
C TYR A 342 23.47 3.18 12.37
N TRP A 343 23.15 2.95 11.10
CA TRP A 343 23.99 3.41 9.98
C TRP A 343 23.97 4.93 9.81
N THR A 344 22.85 5.57 10.12
CA THR A 344 22.77 7.04 10.17
C THR A 344 23.61 7.59 11.31
N TRP A 345 23.49 7.03 12.52
CA TRP A 345 24.32 7.40 13.66
C TRP A 345 25.82 7.15 13.38
N GLN A 346 26.16 6.03 12.73
CA GLN A 346 27.54 5.66 12.43
C GLN A 346 28.23 6.69 11.52
N LEU A 347 27.52 7.23 10.52
CA LEU A 347 28.07 8.27 9.65
C LEU A 347 28.31 9.56 10.44
N LEU A 348 27.32 10.03 11.20
CA LEU A 348 27.44 11.28 11.96
C LEU A 348 28.52 11.21 13.05
N SER A 349 28.59 10.09 13.77
CA SER A 349 29.64 9.82 14.76
C SER A 349 31.03 9.60 14.16
N SER A 350 31.12 9.38 12.85
CA SER A 350 32.40 9.33 12.11
C SER A 350 32.79 10.70 11.52
N GLY A 351 32.06 11.77 11.86
CA GLY A 351 32.40 13.15 11.49
C GLY A 351 31.74 13.69 10.21
N TYR A 352 30.83 12.96 9.58
CA TYR A 352 30.08 13.46 8.42
C TYR A 352 28.99 14.46 8.86
N SER A 353 28.69 15.45 8.02
CA SER A 353 27.62 16.41 8.30
C SER A 353 26.21 15.81 8.15
N ALA A 354 25.19 16.50 8.65
CA ALA A 354 23.79 16.11 8.47
C ALA A 354 23.36 16.10 7.00
N GLU A 355 23.84 17.05 6.20
CA GLU A 355 23.58 17.14 4.76
C GLU A 355 24.27 16.00 4.00
N GLU A 356 25.52 15.70 4.34
CA GLU A 356 26.29 14.60 3.73
C GLU A 356 25.64 13.25 4.06
N CYS A 357 25.22 13.06 5.30
CA CYS A 357 24.52 11.84 5.73
C CYS A 357 23.21 11.67 4.94
N GLN A 358 22.41 12.73 4.76
CA GLN A 358 21.20 12.71 3.93
C GLN A 358 21.51 12.35 2.48
N ALA A 359 22.58 12.90 1.90
CA ALA A 359 22.98 12.61 0.52
C ALA A 359 23.46 11.16 0.34
N ILE A 360 24.32 10.67 1.24
CA ILE A 360 24.87 9.30 1.21
C ILE A 360 23.76 8.26 1.41
N ARG A 361 22.90 8.48 2.40
CA ARG A 361 21.82 7.56 2.77
C ARG A 361 20.57 7.71 1.89
N LYS A 362 20.47 8.78 1.10
CA LYS A 362 19.28 9.18 0.33
C LYS A 362 18.03 9.28 1.20
N ILE A 363 18.14 9.94 2.35
CA ILE A 363 17.06 10.12 3.32
C ILE A 363 16.74 11.61 3.49
N THR A 364 15.52 11.92 3.91
CA THR A 364 15.09 13.30 4.19
C THR A 364 15.57 13.75 5.57
N GLU A 365 15.60 15.06 5.80
CA GLU A 365 15.89 15.67 7.11
C GLU A 365 14.98 15.10 8.22
N ALA A 366 13.69 14.90 7.93
CA ALA A 366 12.75 14.28 8.86
C ALA A 366 13.12 12.83 9.20
N SER A 367 13.62 12.05 8.23
CA SER A 367 14.05 10.67 8.46
C SER A 367 15.38 10.61 9.22
N LEU A 368 16.29 11.56 8.95
CA LEU A 368 17.54 11.73 9.70
C LEU A 368 17.24 11.98 11.19
N PHE A 369 16.28 12.85 11.46
CA PHE A 369 15.79 13.14 12.80
C PHE A 369 15.23 11.90 13.49
N ASP A 370 14.30 11.18 12.84
CA ASP A 370 13.70 9.96 13.40
C ASP A 370 14.75 8.87 13.68
N HIS A 371 15.77 8.76 12.84
CA HIS A 371 16.89 7.85 13.06
C HIS A 371 17.70 8.24 14.29
N LEU A 372 18.05 9.52 14.47
CA LEU A 372 18.80 9.97 15.64
C LEU A 372 18.01 9.84 16.93
N LEU A 373 16.69 10.07 16.89
CA LEU A 373 15.82 9.84 18.04
C LEU A 373 15.78 8.36 18.46
N ARG A 374 15.70 7.45 17.48
CA ARG A 374 15.77 5.99 17.74
C ARG A 374 17.15 5.57 18.23
N ALA A 375 18.21 6.13 17.66
CA ALA A 375 19.57 5.85 18.11
C ALA A 375 19.77 6.24 19.58
N ALA A 376 19.30 7.43 19.99
CA ALA A 376 19.36 7.86 21.39
C ALA A 376 18.56 6.93 22.32
N ARG A 377 17.36 6.48 21.91
CA ARG A 377 16.55 5.51 22.68
C ARG A 377 17.21 4.13 22.80
N ASP A 378 17.93 3.72 21.78
CA ASP A 378 18.69 2.46 21.77
C ASP A 378 20.03 2.60 22.53
N GLY A 379 20.25 3.72 23.23
CA GLY A 379 21.40 3.97 24.08
C GLY A 379 22.68 4.38 23.33
N LEU A 380 22.57 4.76 22.05
CA LEU A 380 23.71 5.28 21.30
C LEU A 380 23.95 6.74 21.67
N LYS A 381 25.22 7.11 21.86
CA LYS A 381 25.61 8.49 22.17
C LYS A 381 25.38 9.38 20.95
N VAL A 382 24.37 10.23 21.02
CA VAL A 382 23.98 11.17 19.95
C VAL A 382 24.37 12.58 20.36
N ASP A 383 25.15 13.27 19.53
CA ASP A 383 25.48 14.69 19.78
C ASP A 383 24.28 15.57 19.39
N PRO A 384 23.74 16.38 20.31
CA PRO A 384 22.61 17.24 20.01
C PRO A 384 22.86 18.26 18.88
N ARG A 385 24.13 18.65 18.69
CA ARG A 385 24.56 19.66 17.71
C ARG A 385 24.44 19.19 16.26
N TRP A 386 24.17 17.90 16.03
CA TRP A 386 23.90 17.38 14.68
C TRP A 386 22.56 17.85 14.10
N ILE A 387 21.64 18.28 14.96
CA ILE A 387 20.27 18.67 14.56
C ILE A 387 19.88 20.02 15.15
N LEU A 388 20.19 20.27 16.42
CA LEU A 388 19.79 21.49 17.11
C LEU A 388 20.87 22.56 16.94
N THR A 389 20.45 23.78 16.61
CA THR A 389 21.36 24.93 16.65
C THR A 389 21.72 25.28 18.10
N PRO A 390 22.85 25.95 18.35
CA PRO A 390 23.22 26.41 19.70
C PRO A 390 22.12 27.23 20.39
N GLU A 391 21.42 28.07 19.62
CA GLU A 391 20.33 28.92 20.12
C GLU A 391 19.13 28.07 20.56
N GLN A 392 18.75 27.07 19.76
CA GLN A 392 17.66 26.14 20.10
C GLN A 392 18.00 25.32 21.35
N TRP A 393 19.25 24.87 21.46
CA TRP A 393 19.73 24.14 22.64
C TRP A 393 19.67 25.00 23.91
N GLN A 394 20.07 26.27 23.81
CA GLN A 394 20.03 27.21 24.93
C GLN A 394 18.59 27.50 25.37
N GLN A 395 17.67 27.70 24.42
CA GLN A 395 16.25 27.91 24.71
C GLN A 395 15.63 26.70 25.43
N LEU A 396 15.91 25.48 24.94
CA LEU A 396 15.42 24.24 25.53
C LEU A 396 16.01 24.00 26.93
N THR A 397 17.30 24.32 27.13
CA THR A 397 17.95 24.19 28.45
C THR A 397 17.39 25.16 29.47
N ALA A 398 17.14 26.42 29.07
CA ALA A 398 16.56 27.42 29.95
C ALA A 398 15.12 27.07 30.39
N HIS A 399 14.35 26.38 29.55
CA HIS A 399 12.94 26.05 29.83
C HIS A 399 12.74 24.66 30.46
N PHE A 400 13.59 23.68 30.12
CA PHE A 400 13.36 22.27 30.46
C PHE A 400 14.54 21.59 31.15
N GLY A 401 15.55 22.34 31.60
CA GLY A 401 16.77 21.80 32.22
C GLY A 401 16.51 20.81 33.35
N ASP A 402 15.55 21.11 34.24
CA ASP A 402 15.22 20.28 35.40
C ASP A 402 14.02 19.32 35.16
N ALA A 403 13.42 19.33 33.98
CA ALA A 403 12.20 18.55 33.71
C ALA A 403 12.50 17.04 33.63
N PRO A 404 11.67 16.13 34.20
CA PRO A 404 11.88 14.69 34.05
C PRO A 404 11.64 14.22 32.60
N ALA A 405 12.43 13.26 32.11
CA ALA A 405 12.35 12.76 30.72
C ALA A 405 11.05 12.01 30.37
N THR A 406 10.18 11.76 31.36
CA THR A 406 9.02 10.86 31.25
C THR A 406 7.68 11.52 30.94
N ASP A 407 7.49 12.83 31.16
CA ASP A 407 6.20 13.51 30.90
C ASP A 407 6.33 14.76 30.03
N ILE A 408 6.21 14.57 28.70
CA ILE A 408 6.36 15.64 27.69
C ILE A 408 5.03 16.38 27.43
N GLN A 409 3.88 15.76 27.76
CA GLN A 409 2.55 16.32 27.51
C GLN A 409 2.29 17.66 28.23
N PRO A 410 2.66 17.86 29.51
CA PRO A 410 2.50 19.15 30.20
C PRO A 410 3.43 20.26 29.69
N LEU A 411 4.53 19.89 29.02
CA LEU A 411 5.56 20.82 28.51
C LEU A 411 5.18 21.44 27.17
N LEU A 412 4.20 20.84 26.46
CA LEU A 412 3.72 21.27 25.15
C LEU A 412 3.09 22.67 25.14
N SER A 413 2.47 23.08 26.25
CA SER A 413 1.84 24.40 26.39
C SER A 413 2.83 25.54 26.68
N GLN A 414 4.12 25.21 26.87
CA GLN A 414 5.18 26.16 27.24
C GLN A 414 6.30 26.21 26.18
N LEU A 415 6.07 25.68 24.97
CA LEU A 415 7.10 25.70 23.92
C LEU A 415 7.43 27.15 23.50
N PRO A 416 8.72 27.54 23.48
CA PRO A 416 9.16 28.79 22.88
C PRO A 416 8.81 28.86 21.38
N GLU A 417 8.64 30.08 20.86
CA GLU A 417 8.39 30.30 19.43
C GLU A 417 9.51 29.73 18.55
N GLY A 418 9.13 28.97 17.51
CA GLY A 418 10.07 28.38 16.55
C GLY A 418 10.56 26.96 16.88
N LEU A 419 10.22 26.43 18.05
CA LEU A 419 10.53 25.05 18.44
C LEU A 419 9.33 24.11 18.21
N ARG A 420 9.61 22.86 17.85
CA ARG A 420 8.60 21.83 17.59
C ARG A 420 8.65 20.79 18.70
N TYR A 421 7.53 20.08 18.91
CA TYR A 421 7.42 18.99 19.88
C TYR A 421 8.59 17.98 19.81
N ARG A 422 9.00 17.63 18.60
CA ARG A 422 10.12 16.70 18.36
C ARG A 422 11.46 17.22 18.90
N ASP A 423 11.69 18.53 18.87
CA ASP A 423 12.95 19.15 19.30
C ASP A 423 13.08 19.05 20.84
N VAL A 424 11.97 19.19 21.58
CA VAL A 424 11.88 18.94 23.03
C VAL A 424 12.14 17.46 23.35
N GLN A 425 11.52 16.55 22.58
CA GLN A 425 11.69 15.12 22.78
C GLN A 425 13.15 14.68 22.57
N PHE A 426 13.81 15.24 21.56
CA PHE A 426 15.21 14.99 21.29
C PHE A 426 16.10 15.53 22.42
N TYR A 427 15.89 16.77 22.85
CA TYR A 427 16.61 17.38 23.98
C TYR A 427 16.56 16.53 25.26
N LEU A 428 15.36 16.11 25.67
CA LEU A 428 15.18 15.30 26.88
C LEU A 428 15.91 13.95 26.83
N LEU A 429 16.07 13.37 25.63
CA LEU A 429 16.76 12.09 25.42
C LEU A 429 18.27 12.23 25.29
N THR A 430 18.78 13.41 24.93
CA THR A 430 20.20 13.61 24.63
C THR A 430 20.94 14.48 25.65
N ARG A 431 20.25 15.19 26.54
CA ARG A 431 20.90 16.09 27.54
C ARG A 431 21.73 15.35 28.60
N GLU A 432 21.47 14.06 28.81
CA GLU A 432 22.16 13.20 29.80
C GLU A 432 23.27 12.34 29.17
N ASN A 433 23.44 12.39 27.84
CA ASN A 433 24.41 11.62 27.04
C ASN A 433 25.61 12.47 26.60
#